data_AF-A0A183L1N7-F1
#
_entry.id   AF-A0A183L1N7-F1
#
_cell.length_a   1.000
_cell.length_b   1.000
_cell.length_c   1.000
_cell.angle_alpha   90.00
_cell.angle_beta   90.00
_cell.angle_gamma   90.00
#
_symmetry.space_group_name_H-M   'P 1'
#
loop_
_entity.id
_entity.type
_entity.pdbx_description
1 polymer ?
#
loop_
_entity_poly.entity_id
_entity_poly.type
_entity_poly.pdbx_seq_one_letter_code
_entity_poly.pdbx_strand_id
1 'polypeptide(L)'
;MVANFTAPDKETGQGFLLHSEVETFFHEFGHLMHHICSHTETALFSGTAVETDFVECPSQMLENWVWNVDGLKALLGTNDDPIPKDLLASLINSRIANAGLFYSRQILLASFDQAIHTTNWKDDPLVTFTNLSKKWIDIEPTPDTFMPASFGHLAGGYDARYYSYLVSL
;
A
#
# COMPACT_ATOMS: atom_id res chain seq x y z
N MET A 1 3.03 13.58 -4.91
CA MET A 1 2.48 12.37 -5.57
C MET A 1 3.32 12.05 -6.80
N VAL A 2 3.82 10.83 -6.88
CA VAL A 2 4.56 10.27 -8.03
C VAL A 2 3.98 8.87 -8.27
N ALA A 3 3.75 8.49 -9.53
CA ALA A 3 3.24 7.17 -9.89
C ALA A 3 3.78 6.72 -11.24
N ASN A 4 3.74 5.41 -11.51
CA ASN A 4 4.20 4.79 -12.75
C ASN A 4 3.05 4.04 -13.45
N PHE A 5 2.00 4.76 -13.81
CA PHE A 5 0.87 4.20 -14.57
C PHE A 5 1.18 4.12 -16.06
N THR A 6 0.50 3.22 -16.76
CA THR A 6 0.60 3.13 -18.23
C THR A 6 0.21 4.47 -18.86
N ALA A 7 1.09 5.02 -19.69
CA ALA A 7 0.79 6.25 -20.41
C ALA A 7 -0.41 6.05 -21.35
N PRO A 8 -1.24 7.07 -21.59
CA PRO A 8 -2.33 6.97 -22.55
C PRO A 8 -1.85 6.54 -23.92
N ASP A 9 -2.69 5.79 -24.62
CA ASP A 9 -2.47 5.40 -26.00
C ASP A 9 -2.26 6.63 -26.90
N LYS A 10 -1.26 6.55 -27.80
CA LYS A 10 -0.81 7.72 -28.56
C LYS A 10 -1.77 8.11 -29.69
N GLU A 11 -2.55 7.15 -30.20
CA GLU A 11 -3.45 7.39 -31.34
C GLU A 11 -4.84 7.83 -30.85
N THR A 12 -5.37 7.14 -29.84
CA THR A 12 -6.71 7.37 -29.28
C THR A 12 -6.71 8.36 -28.12
N GLY A 13 -5.56 8.59 -27.48
CA GLY A 13 -5.45 9.40 -26.27
C GLY A 13 -6.02 8.75 -25.01
N GLN A 14 -6.45 7.49 -25.08
CA GLN A 14 -7.11 6.80 -23.96
C GLN A 14 -6.11 6.14 -23.02
N GLY A 15 -6.25 6.38 -21.72
CA GLY A 15 -5.51 5.69 -20.66
C GLY A 15 -6.46 4.87 -19.80
N PHE A 16 -6.06 3.65 -19.46
CA PHE A 16 -6.83 2.77 -18.58
C PHE A 16 -5.99 2.44 -17.34
N LEU A 17 -6.64 2.45 -16.18
CA LEU A 17 -6.05 2.01 -14.93
C LEU A 17 -6.73 0.71 -14.49
N LEU A 18 -5.93 -0.21 -13.96
CA LEU A 18 -6.44 -1.31 -13.16
C LEU A 18 -7.06 -0.76 -11.87
N HIS A 19 -8.01 -1.48 -11.29
CA HIS A 19 -8.62 -1.07 -10.03
C HIS A 19 -7.59 -0.89 -8.90
N SER A 20 -6.57 -1.76 -8.84
CA SER A 20 -5.45 -1.63 -7.89
C SER A 20 -4.59 -0.38 -8.12
N GLU A 21 -4.49 0.10 -9.37
CA GLU A 21 -3.79 1.37 -9.68
C GLU A 21 -4.64 2.57 -9.25
N VAL A 22 -5.98 2.48 -9.35
CA VAL A 22 -6.90 3.48 -8.80
C VAL A 22 -6.84 3.50 -7.27
N GLU A 23 -6.77 2.35 -6.60
CA GLU A 23 -6.54 2.26 -5.16
C GLU A 23 -5.21 2.90 -4.75
N THR A 24 -4.11 2.55 -5.45
CA THR A 24 -2.79 3.16 -5.23
C THR A 24 -2.83 4.69 -5.46
N PHE A 25 -3.55 5.15 -6.47
CA PHE A 25 -3.74 6.60 -6.68
C PHE A 25 -4.40 7.24 -5.47
N PHE A 26 -5.47 6.65 -4.94
CA PHE A 26 -6.19 7.18 -3.78
C PHE A 26 -5.34 7.16 -2.50
N HIS A 27 -4.53 6.13 -2.32
CA HIS A 27 -3.55 6.06 -1.24
C HIS A 27 -2.59 7.26 -1.28
N GLU A 28 -1.91 7.47 -2.42
CA GLU A 28 -0.95 8.56 -2.59
C GLU A 28 -1.61 9.94 -2.56
N PHE A 29 -2.85 10.04 -3.05
CA PHE A 29 -3.64 11.25 -2.96
C PHE A 29 -4.03 11.57 -1.51
N GLY A 30 -4.23 10.57 -0.65
CA GLY A 30 -4.44 10.76 0.78
C GLY A 30 -3.25 11.43 1.46
N HIS A 31 -2.03 10.97 1.17
CA HIS A 31 -0.82 11.64 1.63
C HIS A 31 -0.72 13.08 1.11
N LEU A 32 -1.09 13.32 -0.16
CA LEU A 32 -1.12 14.66 -0.73
C LEU A 32 -2.12 15.57 -0.03
N MET A 33 -3.34 15.08 0.26
CA MET A 33 -4.36 15.84 0.99
C MET A 33 -3.94 16.10 2.43
N HIS A 34 -3.36 15.11 3.11
CA HIS A 34 -2.79 15.30 4.45
C HIS A 34 -1.73 16.42 4.43
N HIS A 35 -0.87 16.43 3.40
CA HIS A 35 0.13 17.48 3.24
C HIS A 35 -0.47 18.88 3.00
N ILE A 36 -1.39 19.01 2.03
CA ILE A 36 -1.95 20.31 1.61
C ILE A 36 -2.92 20.88 2.66
N CYS A 37 -3.72 20.04 3.31
CA CYS A 37 -4.72 20.46 4.28
C CYS A 37 -4.12 20.71 5.67
N SER A 38 -2.87 20.30 5.92
CA SER A 38 -2.19 20.59 7.17
C SER A 38 -1.96 22.09 7.32
N HIS A 39 -2.45 22.64 8.43
CA HIS A 39 -2.28 24.05 8.78
C HIS A 39 -1.68 24.13 10.18
N THR A 40 -0.36 24.33 10.25
CA THR A 40 0.38 24.44 11.51
C THR A 40 1.25 25.69 11.54
N GLU A 41 1.49 26.22 12.74
CA GLU A 41 2.32 27.43 12.91
C GLU A 41 3.82 27.14 12.81
N THR A 42 4.22 25.89 13.07
CA THR A 42 5.63 25.47 13.08
C THR A 42 5.88 24.43 11.99
N ALA A 43 6.86 24.69 11.13
CA ALA A 43 7.20 23.82 10.00
C ALA A 43 7.50 22.37 10.42
N LEU A 44 8.03 22.15 11.64
CA LEU A 44 8.27 20.83 12.22
C LEU A 44 7.01 19.94 12.27
N PHE A 45 5.83 20.52 12.40
CA PHE A 45 4.55 19.80 12.49
C PHE A 45 3.73 19.89 11.20
N SER A 46 4.32 20.39 10.11
CA SER A 46 3.59 20.61 8.85
C SER A 46 3.44 19.32 8.04
N GLY A 47 2.37 19.26 7.26
CA GLY A 47 2.09 18.17 6.35
C GLY A 47 1.92 16.82 7.06
N THR A 48 2.69 15.84 6.60
CA THR A 48 2.64 14.44 7.08
C THR A 48 3.61 14.17 8.24
N ALA A 49 4.12 15.22 8.90
CA ALA A 49 5.02 15.10 10.05
C ALA A 49 4.26 14.71 11.33
N VAL A 50 3.76 13.47 11.34
CA VAL A 50 3.03 12.81 12.44
C VAL A 50 3.77 11.56 12.90
N GLU A 51 3.25 10.86 13.90
CA GLU A 51 3.73 9.54 14.30
C GLU A 51 3.72 8.59 13.09
N THR A 52 4.81 7.84 12.88
CA THR A 52 4.95 6.99 11.69
C THR A 52 3.92 5.86 11.65
N ASP A 53 3.42 5.41 12.79
CA ASP A 53 2.31 4.45 12.87
C ASP A 53 0.93 5.09 12.67
N PHE A 54 0.85 6.41 12.51
CA PHE A 54 -0.36 7.13 12.12
C PHE A 54 -0.32 7.69 10.69
N VAL A 55 0.86 7.87 10.10
CA VAL A 55 1.01 8.55 8.80
C VAL A 55 0.23 7.88 7.66
N GLU A 56 0.06 6.56 7.70
CA GLU A 56 -0.71 5.79 6.71
C GLU A 56 -2.23 5.78 6.96
N CYS A 57 -2.68 6.26 8.13
CA CYS A 57 -4.11 6.26 8.47
C CYS A 57 -4.95 7.07 7.46
N PRO A 58 -4.57 8.31 7.08
CA PRO A 58 -5.34 9.06 6.09
C PRO A 58 -5.34 8.44 4.69
N SER A 59 -4.22 7.85 4.24
CA SER A 59 -4.10 7.22 2.92
C SER A 59 -4.95 5.95 2.83
N GLN A 60 -4.80 5.04 3.79
CA GLN A 60 -5.59 3.80 3.88
C GLN A 60 -7.08 4.07 4.13
N MET A 61 -7.45 5.14 4.83
CA MET A 61 -8.85 5.56 4.94
C MET A 61 -9.42 5.85 3.55
N LEU A 62 -8.69 6.60 2.71
CA LEU A 62 -9.15 6.97 1.37
C LEU A 62 -9.18 5.80 0.38
N GLU A 63 -8.40 4.74 0.57
CA GLU A 63 -8.52 3.51 -0.23
C GLU A 63 -9.94 2.94 -0.17
N ASN A 64 -10.64 3.07 0.97
CA ASN A 64 -12.03 2.61 1.09
C ASN A 64 -12.99 3.29 0.10
N TRP A 65 -12.65 4.47 -0.41
CA TRP A 65 -13.47 5.20 -1.37
C TRP A 65 -13.62 4.44 -2.69
N VAL A 66 -12.57 3.75 -3.14
CA VAL A 66 -12.58 3.00 -4.41
C VAL A 66 -13.23 1.61 -4.29
N TRP A 67 -13.68 1.26 -3.09
CA TRP A 67 -14.44 0.05 -2.80
C TRP A 67 -15.91 0.35 -2.44
N ASN A 68 -16.32 1.62 -2.53
CA ASN A 68 -17.68 2.05 -2.27
C ASN A 68 -18.41 2.35 -3.57
N VAL A 69 -19.69 1.96 -3.66
CA VAL A 69 -20.55 2.19 -4.84
C VAL A 69 -20.61 3.66 -5.23
N ASP A 70 -20.80 4.55 -4.26
CA ASP A 70 -20.95 5.97 -4.51
C ASP A 70 -19.60 6.62 -4.87
N GLY A 71 -18.51 6.14 -4.25
CA GLY A 71 -17.17 6.56 -4.61
C GLY A 71 -16.78 6.18 -6.04
N LEU A 72 -17.07 4.94 -6.44
CA LEU A 72 -16.84 4.46 -7.81
C LEU A 72 -17.71 5.19 -8.85
N LYS A 73 -18.98 5.49 -8.53
CA LYS A 73 -19.83 6.32 -9.38
C LYS A 73 -19.29 7.74 -9.52
N ALA A 74 -18.80 8.33 -8.44
CA ALA A 74 -18.22 9.68 -8.47
C ALA A 74 -16.99 9.75 -9.38
N LEU A 75 -16.17 8.69 -9.41
CA LEU A 75 -14.98 8.61 -10.27
C LEU A 75 -15.30 8.50 -11.76
N LEU A 76 -16.37 7.79 -12.09
CA LEU A 76 -16.73 7.49 -13.48
C LEU A 76 -17.70 8.50 -14.07
N GLY A 77 -18.22 9.40 -13.24
CA GLY A 77 -19.21 10.40 -13.62
C GLY A 77 -20.58 9.81 -13.95
N THR A 78 -21.50 10.69 -14.37
CA THR A 78 -22.79 10.30 -14.94
C THR A 78 -22.60 9.98 -16.43
N ASN A 79 -21.88 8.91 -16.74
CA ASN A 79 -21.76 8.42 -18.12
C ASN A 79 -23.05 7.73 -18.58
N ASP A 80 -23.30 7.80 -19.89
CA ASP A 80 -24.42 7.13 -20.55
C ASP A 80 -24.31 5.59 -20.51
N ASP A 81 -23.12 5.05 -20.19
CA ASP A 81 -22.86 3.61 -20.02
C ASP A 81 -22.35 3.29 -18.60
N PRO A 82 -23.25 3.12 -17.61
CA PRO A 82 -22.87 2.82 -16.24
C PRO A 82 -22.26 1.43 -16.12
N ILE A 83 -21.28 1.25 -15.21
CA ILE A 83 -20.77 -0.08 -14.86
C ILE A 83 -21.96 -1.01 -14.54
N PRO A 84 -22.06 -2.19 -15.18
CA PRO A 84 -23.11 -3.15 -14.89
C PRO A 84 -23.16 -3.46 -13.39
N LYS A 85 -24.37 -3.44 -12.80
CA LYS A 85 -24.55 -3.61 -11.35
C LYS A 85 -23.89 -4.88 -10.82
N ASP A 86 -23.97 -5.97 -11.58
CA ASP A 86 -23.38 -7.25 -11.21
C ASP A 86 -21.85 -7.19 -11.20
N LEU A 87 -21.24 -6.49 -12.17
CA LEU A 87 -19.79 -6.28 -12.20
C LEU A 87 -19.32 -5.42 -11.03
N LEU A 88 -20.06 -4.37 -10.68
CA LEU A 88 -19.78 -3.53 -9.52
C LEU A 88 -19.85 -4.33 -8.21
N ALA A 89 -20.89 -5.16 -8.06
CA ALA A 89 -21.03 -6.04 -6.90
C ALA A 89 -19.89 -7.07 -6.83
N SER A 90 -19.52 -7.68 -7.96
CA SER A 90 -18.38 -8.59 -8.04
C SER A 90 -17.06 -7.93 -7.67
N LEU A 91 -16.83 -6.70 -8.13
CA LEU A 91 -15.65 -5.92 -7.76
C LEU A 91 -15.61 -5.69 -6.24
N ILE A 92 -16.67 -5.15 -5.65
CA ILE A 92 -16.68 -4.86 -4.20
C ILE A 92 -16.52 -6.14 -3.37
N ASN A 93 -17.17 -7.23 -3.76
CA ASN A 93 -17.06 -8.52 -3.08
C ASN A 93 -15.65 -9.15 -3.21
N SER A 94 -14.90 -8.81 -4.26
CA SER A 94 -13.55 -9.35 -4.45
C SER A 94 -12.51 -8.74 -3.51
N ARG A 95 -12.82 -7.63 -2.82
CA ARG A 95 -11.89 -6.92 -1.91
C ARG A 95 -11.20 -7.82 -0.89
N ILE A 96 -11.96 -8.79 -0.35
CA ILE A 96 -11.46 -9.68 0.72
C ILE A 96 -10.83 -10.96 0.18
N ALA A 97 -10.80 -11.15 -1.15
CA ALA A 97 -10.17 -12.31 -1.76
C ALA A 97 -8.68 -12.34 -1.38
N ASN A 98 -8.22 -13.46 -0.83
CA ASN A 98 -6.84 -13.68 -0.40
C ASN A 98 -6.33 -12.72 0.70
N ALA A 99 -7.20 -11.97 1.39
CA ALA A 99 -6.82 -11.04 2.45
C ALA A 99 -5.95 -11.70 3.52
N GLY A 100 -6.25 -12.94 3.90
CA GLY A 100 -5.44 -13.71 4.85
C GLY A 100 -3.98 -13.86 4.41
N LEU A 101 -3.73 -14.31 3.17
CA LEU A 101 -2.37 -14.46 2.66
C LEU A 101 -1.68 -13.10 2.45
N PHE A 102 -2.42 -12.10 1.98
CA PHE A 102 -1.92 -10.73 1.82
C PHE A 102 -1.40 -10.17 3.15
N TYR A 103 -2.21 -10.19 4.20
CA TYR A 103 -1.82 -9.69 5.52
C TYR A 103 -0.77 -10.55 6.19
N SER A 104 -0.78 -11.88 6.01
CA SER A 104 0.32 -12.74 6.47
C SER A 104 1.66 -12.36 5.83
N ARG A 105 1.66 -11.97 4.55
CA ARG A 105 2.87 -11.44 3.89
C ARG A 105 3.27 -10.08 4.47
N GLN A 106 2.34 -9.19 4.80
CA GLN A 106 2.68 -7.93 5.49
C GLN A 106 3.28 -8.19 6.88
N ILE A 107 2.75 -9.16 7.63
CA ILE A 107 3.31 -9.58 8.93
C ILE A 107 4.73 -10.14 8.76
N LEU A 108 4.99 -10.92 7.70
CA LEU A 108 6.35 -11.35 7.35
C LEU A 108 7.30 -10.15 7.19
N LEU A 109 6.92 -9.15 6.39
CA LEU A 109 7.75 -7.98 6.14
C LEU A 109 7.98 -7.14 7.39
N ALA A 110 6.93 -6.90 8.17
CA ALA A 110 7.02 -6.20 9.46
C ALA A 110 7.89 -6.97 10.46
N SER A 111 7.74 -8.30 10.54
CA SER A 111 8.55 -9.15 11.41
C SER A 111 10.03 -9.12 11.00
N PHE A 112 10.29 -9.14 9.70
CA PHE A 112 11.65 -9.09 9.16
C PHE A 112 12.31 -7.75 9.47
N ASP A 113 11.62 -6.64 9.22
CA ASP A 113 12.06 -5.29 9.57
C ASP A 113 12.38 -5.16 11.07
N GLN A 114 11.50 -5.67 11.95
CA GLN A 114 11.79 -5.68 13.39
C GLN A 114 13.01 -6.55 13.75
N ALA A 115 13.14 -7.74 13.15
CA ALA A 115 14.22 -8.66 13.48
C ALA A 115 15.60 -8.07 13.15
N ILE A 116 15.77 -7.47 11.98
CA ILE A 116 17.09 -6.92 11.59
C ILE A 116 17.48 -5.69 12.42
N HIS A 117 16.50 -4.88 12.84
CA HIS A 117 16.74 -3.66 13.63
C HIS A 117 16.85 -3.91 15.14
N THR A 118 16.50 -5.09 15.64
CA THR A 118 16.60 -5.45 17.07
C THR A 118 17.77 -6.39 17.39
N THR A 119 18.26 -7.14 16.39
CA THR A 119 19.34 -8.13 16.59
C THR A 119 20.75 -7.58 16.39
N ASN A 120 20.90 -6.30 15.99
CA ASN A 120 22.17 -5.69 15.58
C ASN A 120 22.88 -6.47 14.46
N TRP A 121 22.13 -6.95 13.46
CA TRP A 121 22.69 -7.64 12.27
C TRP A 121 23.52 -8.89 12.59
N LYS A 122 23.26 -9.53 13.74
CA LYS A 122 23.96 -10.77 14.14
C LYS A 122 23.60 -11.96 13.26
N ASP A 123 22.37 -11.97 12.75
CA ASP A 123 21.85 -13.04 11.91
C ASP A 123 21.95 -12.64 10.43
N ASP A 124 22.18 -13.63 9.57
CA ASP A 124 22.11 -13.44 8.12
C ASP A 124 20.69 -13.01 7.71
N PRO A 125 20.51 -11.85 7.04
CA PRO A 125 19.20 -11.36 6.65
C PRO A 125 18.42 -12.33 5.74
N LEU A 126 19.10 -13.07 4.86
CA LEU A 126 18.45 -14.04 3.97
C LEU A 126 17.93 -15.24 4.77
N VAL A 127 18.70 -15.72 5.74
CA VAL A 127 18.26 -16.80 6.64
C VAL A 127 17.07 -16.36 7.48
N THR A 128 17.14 -15.15 8.06
CA THR A 128 16.04 -14.56 8.83
C THR A 128 14.77 -14.44 7.99
N PHE A 129 14.88 -13.88 6.78
CA PHE A 129 13.74 -13.76 5.87
C PHE A 129 13.15 -15.12 5.47
N THR A 130 14.00 -16.10 5.16
CA THR A 130 13.57 -17.46 4.80
C THR A 130 12.80 -18.13 5.93
N ASN A 131 13.30 -18.06 7.16
CA ASN A 131 12.65 -18.63 8.34
C ASN A 131 11.30 -17.95 8.62
N LEU A 132 11.24 -16.63 8.51
CA LEU A 132 9.99 -15.88 8.68
C LEU A 132 9.00 -16.18 7.55
N SER A 133 9.47 -16.34 6.31
CA SER A 133 8.62 -16.67 5.16
C SER A 133 7.94 -18.03 5.36
N LYS A 134 8.72 -19.03 5.78
CA LYS A 134 8.21 -20.35 6.18
C LYS A 134 7.18 -20.24 7.31
N LYS A 135 7.47 -19.43 8.34
CA LYS A 135 6.59 -19.26 9.51
C LYS A 135 5.25 -18.61 9.17
N TRP A 136 5.26 -17.54 8.38
CA TRP A 136 4.09 -16.67 8.21
C TRP A 136 3.24 -17.00 7.00
N ILE A 137 3.87 -17.43 5.89
CA ILE A 137 3.15 -17.70 4.64
C ILE A 137 3.38 -19.12 4.11
N ASP A 138 4.20 -19.94 4.78
CA ASP A 138 4.58 -21.31 4.36
C ASP A 138 5.02 -21.42 2.89
N ILE A 139 5.68 -20.37 2.40
CA ILE A 139 6.25 -20.30 1.06
C ILE A 139 7.74 -20.07 1.21
N GLU A 140 8.53 -20.92 0.58
CA GLU A 140 9.98 -20.74 0.52
C GLU A 140 10.33 -19.68 -0.54
N PRO A 141 11.24 -18.75 -0.25
CA PRO A 141 11.75 -17.83 -1.25
C PRO A 141 12.34 -18.60 -2.44
N THR A 142 12.19 -18.06 -3.64
CA THR A 142 12.82 -18.63 -4.82
C THR A 142 14.34 -18.73 -4.63
N PRO A 143 14.99 -19.85 -5.00
CA PRO A 143 16.44 -19.98 -4.91
C PRO A 143 17.16 -18.81 -5.61
N ASP A 144 18.34 -18.45 -5.08
CA ASP A 144 19.20 -17.38 -5.60
C ASP A 144 18.56 -15.98 -5.63
N THR A 145 17.48 -15.77 -4.87
CA THR A 145 16.87 -14.44 -4.67
C THR A 145 17.24 -13.86 -3.32
N PHE A 146 17.22 -12.52 -3.23
CA PHE A 146 17.50 -11.79 -1.99
C PHE A 146 16.49 -10.65 -1.83
N MET A 147 15.26 -11.00 -1.44
CA MET A 147 14.18 -10.02 -1.23
C MET A 147 14.56 -8.88 -0.27
N PRO A 148 15.27 -9.11 0.85
CA PRO A 148 15.65 -8.01 1.74
C PRO A 148 16.46 -6.88 1.08
N ALA A 149 17.21 -7.17 0.03
CA ALA A 149 18.04 -6.18 -0.68
C ALA A 149 17.22 -5.30 -1.63
N SER A 150 16.02 -5.76 -2.04
CA SER A 150 15.07 -4.95 -2.80
C SER A 150 14.00 -4.29 -1.93
N PHE A 151 14.07 -4.47 -0.60
CA PHE A 151 13.10 -3.92 0.32
C PHE A 151 13.44 -2.45 0.66
N GLY A 152 13.05 -1.54 -0.22
CA GLY A 152 13.40 -0.11 -0.14
C GLY A 152 12.98 0.58 1.16
N HIS A 153 11.91 0.12 1.83
CA HIS A 153 11.45 0.66 3.11
C HIS A 153 12.53 0.67 4.20
N LEU A 154 13.46 -0.29 4.17
CA LEU A 154 14.57 -0.39 5.11
C LEU A 154 15.58 0.78 5.01
N ALA A 155 15.56 1.54 3.92
CA ALA A 155 16.44 2.69 3.68
C ALA A 155 15.66 3.96 3.29
N GLY A 156 14.33 3.94 3.44
CA GLY A 156 13.42 4.99 3.01
C GLY A 156 12.81 5.82 4.15
N GLY A 157 13.28 5.65 5.39
CA GLY A 157 12.70 6.29 6.59
C GLY A 157 11.60 5.46 7.28
N TYR A 158 11.38 4.23 6.83
CA TYR A 158 10.48 3.24 7.45
C TYR A 158 11.25 2.13 8.18
N ASP A 159 12.56 2.28 8.34
CA ASP A 159 13.41 1.38 9.12
C ASP A 159 12.87 1.21 10.54
N ALA A 160 12.62 -0.05 10.93
CA ALA A 160 11.98 -0.46 12.17
C ALA A 160 10.52 0.01 12.35
N ARG A 161 9.85 0.43 11.26
CA ARG A 161 8.49 1.01 11.28
C ARG A 161 7.56 0.44 10.22
N TYR A 162 7.95 -0.61 9.50
CA TYR A 162 7.08 -1.21 8.46
C TYR A 162 5.78 -1.80 9.05
N TYR A 163 5.74 -2.09 10.35
CA TYR A 163 4.52 -2.52 11.04
C TYR A 163 3.40 -1.47 10.99
N SER A 164 3.72 -0.19 10.76
CA SER A 164 2.75 0.92 10.65
C SER A 164 1.58 0.59 9.72
N TYR A 165 1.86 0.07 8.52
CA TYR A 165 0.83 -0.33 7.54
C TYR A 165 -0.23 -1.31 8.08
N LEU A 166 0.07 -2.07 9.13
CA LEU A 166 -0.85 -3.02 9.76
C LEU A 166 -1.65 -2.44 10.94
N VAL A 167 -1.21 -1.33 11.51
CA VAL A 167 -1.78 -0.77 12.76
C VAL A 167 -2.40 0.61 12.58
N SER A 168 -2.17 1.26 11.43
CA SER A 168 -2.66 2.61 11.17
C SER A 168 -4.19 2.70 11.05
N LEU A 169 -4.92 1.58 10.86
CA LEU A 169 -6.39 1.49 10.83
C LEU A 169 -6.92 0.11 11.22
#